data_AF-A0A932T6Y5-F1
#
_entry.id   AF-A0A932T6Y5-F1
#
_cell.length_a   1.000
_cell.length_b   1.000
_cell.length_c   1.000
_cell.angle_alpha   90.00
_cell.angle_beta   90.00
_cell.angle_gamma   90.00
#
_symmetry.space_group_name_H-M   'P 1'
#
loop_
_entity.id
_entity.type
_entity.pdbx_description
1 polymer ?
#
loop_
_entity_poly.entity_id
_entity_poly.type
_entity_poly.pdbx_seq_one_letter_code
_entity_poly.pdbx_strand_id
1 'polypeptide(L)'
;MNSYNKYLILFLLVIGSYVTFISLVATFFFILKLCAITLDYTPGFAGLFKYGVTIFPYFIFFAGYYALRENVQLCKSKIAKTVGALFYSTGLLCCIVALIITNLVFFKIRGELIQLINDYSQYFLIIQLGFIFLTTISLASGDEEEKDWMEKH
;
A
#
# COMPACT_ATOMS: atom_id res chain seq x y z
N MET A 1 -11.26 2.39 38.24
CA MET A 1 -11.15 3.30 37.08
C MET A 1 -12.48 3.26 36.35
N ASN A 2 -13.23 4.38 36.29
CA ASN A 2 -14.57 4.39 35.68
C ASN A 2 -14.50 3.96 34.21
N SER A 3 -15.42 3.11 33.75
CA SER A 3 -15.45 2.57 32.38
C SER A 3 -15.37 3.67 31.33
N TYR A 4 -16.01 4.82 31.59
CA TYR A 4 -15.95 6.03 30.75
C TYR A 4 -14.52 6.55 30.52
N ASN A 5 -13.67 6.59 31.55
CA ASN A 5 -12.28 7.03 31.42
C ASN A 5 -11.46 6.05 30.56
N LYS A 6 -11.77 4.75 30.58
CA LYS A 6 -11.07 3.75 29.77
C LYS A 6 -11.37 3.95 28.28
N TYR A 7 -12.63 4.18 27.91
CA TYR A 7 -13.01 4.45 26.51
C TYR A 7 -12.47 5.80 26.01
N LEU A 8 -12.47 6.83 26.85
CA LEU A 8 -11.94 8.14 26.50
C LEU A 8 -10.43 8.10 26.24
N ILE A 9 -9.67 7.39 27.09
CA ILE A 9 -8.24 7.15 26.86
C ILE A 9 -8.00 6.37 25.57
N LEU A 10 -8.78 5.30 25.32
CA LEU A 10 -8.64 4.50 24.08
C LEU A 10 -8.89 5.36 22.84
N PHE A 11 -9.94 6.18 22.88
CA PHE A 11 -10.30 7.09 21.79
C PHE A 11 -9.22 8.15 21.54
N LEU A 12 -8.67 8.76 22.60
CA LEU A 12 -7.53 9.69 22.50
C LEU A 12 -6.28 9.02 21.92
N LEU A 13 -6.02 7.77 22.29
CA LEU A 13 -4.86 7.02 21.79
C LEU A 13 -5.00 6.72 20.29
N VAL A 14 -6.20 6.37 19.82
CA VAL A 14 -6.50 6.15 18.41
C VAL A 14 -6.41 7.46 17.60
N ILE A 15 -6.98 8.56 18.11
CA ILE A 15 -6.85 9.86 17.44
C ILE A 15 -5.39 10.32 17.43
N GLY A 16 -4.70 10.20 18.55
CA GLY A 16 -3.30 10.57 18.68
C GLY A 16 -2.40 9.79 17.73
N SER A 17 -2.60 8.47 17.60
CA SER A 17 -1.86 7.65 16.65
C SER A 17 -2.15 8.03 15.21
N TYR A 18 -3.42 8.30 14.86
CA TYR A 18 -3.81 8.76 13.53
C TYR A 18 -3.19 10.11 13.15
N VAL A 19 -3.26 11.11 14.04
CA VAL A 19 -2.66 12.44 13.82
C VAL A 19 -1.14 12.33 13.69
N THR A 20 -0.50 11.54 14.56
CA THR A 20 0.96 11.33 14.52
C THR A 20 1.38 10.67 13.20
N PHE A 21 0.62 9.68 12.74
CA PHE A 21 0.85 9.02 11.47
C PHE A 21 0.75 10.00 10.29
N ILE A 22 -0.32 10.80 10.22
CA ILE A 22 -0.46 11.83 9.18
C ILE A 22 0.68 12.83 9.21
N SER A 23 1.05 13.31 10.41
CA SER A 23 2.15 14.26 10.56
C SER A 23 3.47 13.66 10.09
N LEU A 24 3.75 12.40 10.43
CA LEU A 24 4.95 11.70 10.00
C LEU A 24 5.01 11.56 8.47
N VAL A 25 3.90 11.20 7.84
CA VAL A 25 3.78 11.13 6.37
C VAL A 25 4.02 12.51 5.75
N ALA A 26 3.41 13.57 6.30
CA ALA A 26 3.61 14.93 5.81
C ALA A 26 5.06 15.39 5.93
N THR A 27 5.72 15.12 7.07
CA THR A 27 7.14 15.43 7.27
C THR A 27 8.02 14.64 6.31
N PHE A 28 7.72 13.36 6.07
CA PHE A 28 8.45 12.55 5.10
C PHE A 28 8.39 13.14 3.68
N PHE A 29 7.20 13.53 3.21
CA PHE A 29 7.05 14.20 1.90
C PHE A 29 7.71 15.58 1.87
N PHE A 30 7.69 16.31 2.99
CA PHE A 30 8.38 17.59 3.09
C PHE A 30 9.90 17.43 2.94
N ILE A 31 10.50 16.44 3.60
CA ILE A 31 11.93 16.11 3.46
C ILE A 31 12.24 15.73 2.01
N LEU A 32 11.43 14.85 1.40
CA LEU A 32 11.59 14.50 -0.02
C LEU A 32 11.53 15.73 -0.92
N LYS A 33 10.61 16.66 -0.66
CA LYS A 33 10.51 17.91 -1.44
C LYS A 33 11.76 18.78 -1.30
N LEU A 34 12.30 18.92 -0.09
CA LEU A 34 13.55 19.64 0.13
C LEU A 34 14.71 18.98 -0.63
N CYS A 35 14.82 17.66 -0.56
CA CYS A 35 15.81 16.89 -1.31
C CYS A 35 15.66 17.11 -2.84
N ALA A 36 14.44 17.08 -3.37
CA ALA A 36 14.16 17.36 -4.78
C ALA A 36 14.71 18.72 -5.21
N ILE A 37 14.38 19.77 -4.45
CA ILE A 37 14.81 21.14 -4.77
C ILE A 37 16.34 21.25 -4.77
N THR A 38 17.01 20.63 -3.79
CA THR A 38 18.48 20.65 -3.74
C THR A 38 19.13 19.84 -4.88
N LEU A 39 18.51 18.72 -5.27
CA LEU A 39 19.05 17.82 -6.28
C LEU A 39 18.75 18.28 -7.72
N ASP A 40 17.74 19.12 -7.93
CA ASP A 40 17.45 19.75 -9.22
C ASP A 40 18.60 20.67 -9.70
N TYR A 41 19.42 21.19 -8.77
CA TYR A 41 20.64 21.94 -9.12
C TYR A 41 21.83 21.04 -9.50
N THR A 42 21.74 19.73 -9.29
CA THR A 42 22.82 18.78 -9.59
C THR A 42 22.49 17.99 -10.87
N PRO A 43 23.19 18.22 -12.00
CA PRO A 43 22.90 17.53 -13.26
C PRO A 43 23.07 16.00 -13.12
N GLY A 44 22.07 15.25 -13.57
CA GLY A 44 22.03 13.78 -13.50
C GLY A 44 21.34 13.20 -12.27
N PHE A 45 21.44 13.84 -11.10
CA PHE A 45 20.82 13.35 -9.87
C PHE A 45 19.30 13.52 -9.82
N ALA A 46 18.77 14.56 -10.47
CA ALA A 46 17.33 14.80 -10.54
C ALA A 46 16.53 13.62 -11.15
N GLY A 47 17.12 12.93 -12.14
CA GLY A 47 16.49 11.76 -12.76
C GLY A 47 16.43 10.54 -11.83
N LEU A 48 17.53 10.26 -11.13
CA LEU A 48 17.60 9.18 -10.12
C LEU A 48 16.67 9.45 -8.95
N PHE A 49 16.59 10.70 -8.48
CA PHE A 49 15.69 11.08 -7.40
C PHE A 49 14.22 10.87 -7.79
N LYS A 50 13.81 11.37 -8.96
CA LYS A 50 12.45 11.17 -9.50
C LYS A 50 12.12 9.68 -9.62
N TYR A 51 13.04 8.89 -10.15
CA TYR A 51 12.87 7.45 -10.25
C TYR A 51 12.71 6.76 -8.88
N GLY A 52 13.54 7.13 -7.90
CA GLY A 52 13.43 6.61 -6.53
C GLY A 52 12.08 6.93 -5.90
N VAL A 53 11.61 8.18 -6.03
CA VAL A 53 10.28 8.60 -5.55
C VAL A 53 9.16 7.83 -6.25
N THR A 54 9.27 7.58 -7.56
CA THR A 54 8.27 6.82 -8.32
C THR A 54 8.24 5.33 -7.93
N ILE A 55 9.39 4.71 -7.65
CA ILE A 55 9.43 3.29 -7.29
C ILE A 55 9.02 3.05 -5.84
N PHE A 56 9.28 4.00 -4.95
CA PHE A 56 9.06 3.83 -3.50
C PHE A 56 7.65 3.32 -3.12
N PRO A 57 6.53 3.84 -3.68
CA PRO A 57 5.20 3.29 -3.44
C PRO A 57 5.07 1.80 -3.77
N TYR A 58 5.71 1.32 -4.84
CA TYR A 58 5.64 -0.09 -5.22
C TYR A 58 6.36 -0.99 -4.21
N PHE A 59 7.44 -0.53 -3.56
CA PHE A 59 8.05 -1.26 -2.45
C PHE A 59 7.14 -1.36 -1.24
N ILE A 60 6.38 -0.30 -0.93
CA ILE A 60 5.36 -0.33 0.13
C ILE A 60 4.29 -1.36 -0.20
N PHE A 61 3.78 -1.38 -1.45
CA PHE A 61 2.82 -2.38 -1.89
C PHE A 61 3.38 -3.80 -1.82
N PHE A 62 4.62 -4.02 -2.24
CA PHE A 62 5.30 -5.31 -2.10
C PHE A 62 5.39 -5.78 -0.65
N ALA A 63 5.73 -4.88 0.28
CA ALA A 63 5.74 -5.19 1.70
C ALA A 63 4.34 -5.53 2.21
N GLY A 64 3.31 -4.81 1.77
CA GLY A 64 1.92 -5.10 2.08
C GLY A 64 1.46 -6.47 1.59
N TYR A 65 1.77 -6.83 0.34
CA TYR A 65 1.53 -8.16 -0.19
C TYR A 65 2.32 -9.23 0.57
N TYR A 66 3.59 -8.99 0.86
CA TYR A 66 4.41 -9.92 1.64
C TYR A 66 3.79 -10.20 3.02
N ALA A 67 3.32 -9.18 3.72
CA ALA A 67 2.63 -9.33 5.00
C ALA A 67 1.31 -10.11 4.87
N LEU A 68 0.56 -9.93 3.78
CA LEU A 68 -0.69 -10.66 3.52
C LEU A 68 -0.45 -12.14 3.17
N ARG A 69 0.74 -12.52 2.72
CA ARG A 69 1.04 -13.90 2.29
C ARG A 69 0.78 -14.92 3.39
N GLU A 70 1.20 -14.63 4.62
CA GLU A 70 1.01 -15.52 5.77
C GLU A 70 -0.47 -15.65 6.13
N ASN A 71 -1.19 -14.53 6.13
CA ASN A 71 -2.62 -14.48 6.46
C ASN A 71 -3.47 -15.26 5.44
N VAL A 72 -3.11 -15.25 4.15
CA VAL A 72 -3.77 -16.07 3.13
C VAL A 72 -3.59 -17.57 3.39
N GLN A 73 -2.44 -17.99 3.92
CA GLN A 73 -2.18 -19.40 4.20
C GLN A 73 -2.95 -19.90 5.43
N LEU A 74 -3.03 -19.06 6.47
CA LEU A 74 -3.62 -19.36 7.77
C LEU A 74 -5.16 -19.30 7.78
N CYS A 75 -5.79 -18.68 6.77
CA CYS A 75 -7.23 -18.58 6.67
C CYS A 75 -7.92 -19.97 6.61
N LYS A 76 -8.82 -20.24 7.57
CA LYS A 76 -9.52 -21.53 7.71
C LYS A 76 -10.63 -21.72 6.68
N SER A 77 -11.36 -20.65 6.35
CA SER A 77 -12.45 -20.69 5.38
C SER A 77 -11.93 -20.87 3.94
N LYS A 78 -12.32 -21.97 3.29
CA LYS A 78 -11.89 -22.31 1.92
C LYS A 78 -12.28 -21.24 0.89
N ILE A 79 -13.46 -20.63 1.04
CA ILE A 79 -13.98 -19.60 0.12
C ILE A 79 -13.18 -18.31 0.29
N ALA A 80 -13.07 -17.83 1.53
CA ALA A 80 -12.30 -16.63 1.87
C ALA A 80 -10.83 -16.75 1.46
N LYS A 81 -10.22 -17.92 1.67
CA LYS A 81 -8.87 -18.23 1.24
C LYS A 81 -8.71 -18.17 -0.27
N THR A 82 -9.63 -18.74 -1.03
CA THR A 82 -9.56 -18.77 -2.50
C THR A 82 -9.74 -17.37 -3.09
N VAL A 83 -10.75 -16.63 -2.62
CA VAL A 83 -11.02 -15.25 -3.06
C VAL A 83 -9.87 -14.32 -2.67
N GLY A 84 -9.40 -14.40 -1.41
CA GLY A 84 -8.25 -13.65 -0.94
C GLY A 84 -6.97 -13.97 -1.73
N ALA A 85 -6.71 -15.24 -2.04
CA ALA A 85 -5.58 -15.65 -2.87
C ALA A 85 -5.66 -15.12 -4.30
N LEU A 86 -6.85 -15.06 -4.91
CA LEU A 86 -7.06 -14.49 -6.24
C LEU A 86 -6.77 -12.98 -6.25
N PHE A 87 -7.29 -12.22 -5.27
CA PHE A 87 -7.01 -10.79 -5.17
C PHE A 87 -5.55 -10.50 -4.86
N TYR A 88 -4.95 -11.27 -3.94
CA TYR A 88 -3.53 -11.18 -3.61
C TYR A 88 -2.65 -11.42 -4.83
N SER A 89 -2.85 -12.54 -5.54
CA SER A 89 -2.01 -12.92 -6.69
C SER A 89 -2.16 -11.95 -7.86
N THR A 90 -3.39 -11.53 -8.16
CA THR A 90 -3.67 -10.56 -9.24
C THR A 90 -3.06 -9.20 -8.92
N GLY A 91 -3.22 -8.73 -7.67
CA GLY A 91 -2.63 -7.48 -7.19
C GLY A 91 -1.10 -7.50 -7.26
N LEU A 92 -0.47 -8.57 -6.76
CA LEU A 92 0.98 -8.76 -6.81
C LEU A 92 1.51 -8.79 -8.25
N LEU A 93 0.85 -9.52 -9.15
CA LEU A 93 1.24 -9.58 -10.56
C LEU A 93 1.13 -8.20 -11.22
N CYS A 94 0.04 -7.47 -10.96
CA CYS A 94 -0.12 -6.10 -11.41
C CYS A 94 1.00 -5.18 -10.87
N CYS A 95 1.45 -5.40 -9.62
CA CYS A 95 2.51 -4.61 -9.00
C CYS A 95 3.86 -4.88 -9.65
N ILE A 96 4.17 -6.14 -9.97
CA ILE A 96 5.37 -6.55 -10.72
C ILE A 96 5.37 -5.90 -12.10
N VAL A 97 4.26 -5.99 -12.84
CA VAL A 97 4.14 -5.42 -14.19
C VAL A 97 4.34 -3.90 -14.16
N ALA A 98 3.69 -3.20 -13.22
CA ALA A 98 3.85 -1.77 -13.09
C ALA A 98 5.31 -1.39 -12.79
N LEU A 99 5.98 -2.12 -11.89
CA LEU A 99 7.38 -1.88 -11.55
C LEU A 99 8.32 -2.12 -12.75
N ILE A 100 8.08 -3.17 -13.54
CA ILE A 100 8.83 -3.41 -14.80
C ILE A 100 8.66 -2.23 -15.75
N ILE A 101 7.43 -1.74 -15.92
CA ILE A 101 7.16 -0.62 -16.83
C ILE A 101 7.84 0.66 -16.34
N THR A 102 7.80 0.96 -15.03
CA THR A 102 8.54 2.09 -14.45
C THR A 102 10.04 2.00 -14.73
N ASN A 103 10.62 0.79 -14.67
CA ASN A 103 12.01 0.56 -15.06
C ASN A 103 12.25 0.85 -16.54
N LEU A 104 11.39 0.36 -17.43
CA LEU A 104 11.51 0.60 -18.87
C LEU A 104 11.43 2.10 -19.22
N VAL A 105 10.54 2.84 -18.54
CA VAL A 105 10.44 4.31 -18.68
C VAL A 105 11.74 4.99 -18.26
N PHE A 106 12.35 4.56 -17.15
CA PHE A 106 13.62 5.11 -16.68
C PHE A 106 14.78 4.88 -17.66
N PHE A 107 14.86 3.69 -18.26
CA PHE A 107 15.84 3.38 -19.32
C PHE A 107 15.51 4.02 -20.68
N LYS A 108 14.48 4.89 -20.75
CA LYS A 108 14.03 5.60 -21.96
C LYS A 108 13.60 4.67 -23.10
N ILE A 109 13.17 3.44 -22.78
CA ILE A 109 12.58 2.53 -23.77
C ILE A 109 11.18 3.05 -24.09
N ARG A 110 10.94 3.37 -25.37
CA ARG A 110 9.68 3.96 -25.83
C ARG A 110 8.81 2.91 -26.51
N GLY A 111 7.55 2.86 -26.12
CA GLY A 111 6.49 2.09 -26.76
C GLY A 111 5.12 2.67 -26.38
N GLU A 112 4.14 2.53 -27.25
CA GLU A 112 2.79 3.11 -27.04
C GLU A 112 2.15 2.61 -25.74
N LEU A 113 2.29 1.31 -25.44
CA LEU A 113 1.82 0.70 -24.17
C LEU A 113 2.54 1.27 -22.94
N ILE A 114 3.83 1.58 -23.06
CA ILE A 114 4.64 2.10 -21.95
C ILE A 114 4.20 3.53 -21.61
N GLN A 115 3.93 4.34 -22.63
CA GLN A 115 3.43 5.71 -22.45
C GLN A 115 2.03 5.72 -21.84
N LEU A 116 1.12 4.90 -22.36
CA LEU A 116 -0.23 4.80 -21.83
C LEU A 116 -0.21 4.42 -20.34
N ILE A 117 0.58 3.42 -19.95
CA ILE A 117 0.65 2.98 -18.56
C ILE A 117 1.33 4.03 -17.66
N ASN A 118 2.31 4.78 -18.17
CA ASN A 118 2.94 5.87 -17.45
C ASN A 118 1.94 7.01 -17.16
N ASP A 119 1.09 7.36 -18.12
CA ASP A 119 0.09 8.42 -17.98
C ASP A 119 -1.01 8.04 -16.98
N TYR A 120 -1.39 6.75 -16.92
CA TYR A 120 -2.36 6.22 -15.95
C TYR A 120 -1.73 5.67 -14.65
N SER A 121 -0.43 5.92 -14.41
CA SER A 121 0.32 5.36 -13.27
C SER A 121 -0.34 5.63 -11.91
N GLN A 122 -0.95 6.80 -11.72
CA GLN A 122 -1.67 7.15 -10.50
C GLN A 122 -2.87 6.23 -10.25
N TYR A 123 -3.63 5.89 -11.30
CA TYR A 123 -4.76 4.97 -11.19
C TYR A 123 -4.31 3.55 -10.86
N PHE A 124 -3.16 3.11 -11.39
CA PHE A 124 -2.58 1.83 -11.02
C PHE A 124 -2.28 1.76 -9.52
N LEU A 125 -1.74 2.82 -8.91
CA LEU A 125 -1.49 2.86 -7.47
C LEU A 125 -2.80 2.79 -6.66
N ILE A 126 -3.86 3.44 -7.11
CA ILE A 126 -5.18 3.37 -6.47
C ILE A 126 -5.76 1.95 -6.57
N ILE A 127 -5.66 1.32 -7.74
CA ILE A 127 -6.10 -0.06 -7.96
C ILE A 127 -5.33 -1.04 -7.07
N GLN A 128 -4.02 -0.84 -6.91
CA GLN A 128 -3.17 -1.63 -6.00
C GLN A 128 -3.64 -1.54 -4.55
N LEU A 129 -3.97 -0.32 -4.09
CA LEU A 129 -4.52 -0.10 -2.77
C LEU A 129 -5.88 -0.82 -2.60
N GLY A 130 -6.72 -0.78 -3.64
CA GLY A 130 -7.96 -1.55 -3.71
C GLY A 130 -7.75 -3.06 -3.57
N PHE A 131 -6.77 -3.64 -4.27
CA PHE A 131 -6.46 -5.07 -4.18
C PHE A 131 -6.02 -5.49 -2.77
N ILE A 132 -5.15 -4.71 -2.12
CA ILE A 132 -4.74 -4.98 -0.73
C ILE A 132 -5.95 -4.93 0.21
N PHE A 133 -6.81 -3.91 0.05
CA PHE A 133 -7.98 -3.74 0.90
C PHE A 133 -9.00 -4.88 0.73
N LEU A 134 -9.31 -5.25 -0.52
CA LEU A 134 -10.19 -6.37 -0.85
C LEU A 134 -9.62 -7.71 -0.36
N THR A 135 -8.31 -7.91 -0.47
CA THR A 135 -7.64 -9.09 0.06
C THR A 135 -7.83 -9.17 1.57
N THR A 136 -7.62 -8.05 2.28
CA THR A 136 -7.75 -7.99 3.74
C THR A 136 -9.20 -8.24 4.19
N ILE A 137 -10.18 -7.61 3.55
CA ILE A 137 -11.62 -7.83 3.85
C ILE A 137 -12.02 -9.29 3.61
N SER A 138 -11.56 -9.86 2.49
CA SER A 138 -11.86 -11.26 2.16
C SER A 138 -11.31 -12.21 3.21
N LEU A 139 -10.13 -11.92 3.76
CA LEU A 139 -9.51 -12.74 4.81
C LEU A 139 -10.21 -12.55 6.16
N ALA A 140 -10.55 -11.32 6.54
CA ALA A 140 -11.28 -11.00 7.77
C ALA A 140 -12.64 -11.71 7.81
N SER A 141 -13.41 -11.62 6.71
CA SER A 141 -14.70 -12.33 6.55
C SER A 141 -14.62 -13.86 6.71
N GLY A 142 -13.42 -14.43 6.59
CA GLY A 142 -13.15 -15.86 6.67
C GLY A 142 -12.69 -16.35 8.04
N ASP A 143 -12.47 -15.44 9.00
CA ASP A 143 -11.92 -15.78 10.30
C ASP A 143 -13.01 -16.19 11.30
N GLU A 144 -12.77 -17.27 12.04
CA GLU A 144 -13.73 -17.85 12.98
C GLU A 144 -13.84 -17.01 14.25
N GLU A 145 -12.77 -16.32 14.67
CA GLU A 145 -12.78 -15.44 15.84
C GLU A 145 -13.64 -14.18 15.62
N GLU A 146 -13.64 -13.60 14.41
CA GLU A 146 -14.48 -12.45 14.08
C GLU A 146 -15.96 -12.84 14.01
N LYS A 147 -16.28 -14.02 13.46
CA LYS A 147 -17.64 -14.55 13.45
C LYS A 147 -18.17 -14.79 14.86
N ASP A 148 -17.35 -15.38 15.73
CA ASP A 148 -17.75 -15.67 17.12
C ASP A 148 -17.90 -14.37 17.95
N TRP A 149 -17.20 -13.29 17.59
CA TRP A 149 -17.40 -11.96 18.16
C TRP A 149 -18.69 -11.29 17.67
N MET A 150 -18.99 -11.39 16.37
CA MET A 150 -20.23 -10.85 15.77
C MET A 150 -21.49 -11.63 16.13
N GLU A 151 -21.38 -12.91 16.51
CA GLU A 151 -22.52 -13.70 16.99
C GLU A 151 -22.77 -13.53 18.50
N LYS A 152 -21.79 -13.04 19.25
CA LYS A 152 -21.90 -12.79 20.70
C LYS A 152 -22.42 -11.39 21.07
N HIS A 153 -22.53 -10.46 20.10
CA HIS A 153 -23.06 -9.11 20.28
C HIS A 153 -24.11 -8.80 19.22
#